data_AF-A0A2N3Y618-F1
#
_entry.id   AF-A0A2N3Y618-F1
#
_cell.length_a   1.000
_cell.length_b   1.000
_cell.length_c   1.000
_cell.angle_alpha   90.00
_cell.angle_beta   90.00
_cell.angle_gamma   90.00
#
_symmetry.space_group_name_H-M   'P 1'
#
loop_
_entity.id
_entity.type
_entity.pdbx_description
1 polymer ?
#
loop_
_entity_poly.entity_id
_entity_poly.type
_entity_poly.pdbx_seq_one_letter_code
_entity_poly.pdbx_strand_id
1 'polypeptide(L)' 'MLIPQWIKSSYSSANGNCVELTTALDAIRDSKDPYGPTLSVDVSTFVCAVQQGRFDC' A
#
# COMPACT_ATOMS: atom_id res chain seq x y z
N MET A 1 -2.55 6.55 -21.44
CA MET A 1 -1.84 6.41 -20.16
C MET A 1 -2.90 6.11 -19.11
N LEU A 2 -2.99 4.86 -18.66
CA LEU A 2 -3.91 4.51 -17.59
C LEU A 2 -3.25 4.95 -16.30
N ILE A 3 -3.75 6.04 -15.71
CA ILE A 3 -3.36 6.44 -14.36
C ILE A 3 -3.89 5.35 -13.41
N PRO A 4 -3.03 4.65 -12.65
CA PRO A 4 -3.49 3.68 -11.68
C PRO A 4 -4.40 4.39 -10.67
N GLN A 5 -5.59 3.85 -10.44
CA GLN A 5 -6.53 4.40 -9.48
C GLN A 5 -6.06 4.01 -8.08
N TRP A 6 -5.48 4.99 -7.37
CA TRP A 6 -5.04 4.84 -5.99
C TRP A 6 -6.22 5.01 -5.03
N ILE A 7 -6.36 4.08 -4.11
CA ILE A 7 -7.35 4.10 -3.03
C ILE A 7 -6.60 4.30 -1.72
N LYS A 8 -6.98 5.36 -0.99
CA LYS A 8 -6.49 5.61 0.36
C LYS A 8 -7.23 4.71 1.36
N SER A 9 -6.49 4.10 2.28
CA SER A 9 -7.08 3.26 3.33
C SER A 9 -8.03 4.07 4.21
N SER A 10 -9.21 3.51 4.52
CA SER A 10 -10.19 4.10 5.44
C SER A 10 -9.73 4.12 6.89
N TYR A 11 -8.71 3.33 7.25
CA TYR A 11 -8.09 3.34 8.57
C TYR A 11 -7.08 4.48 8.75
N SER A 12 -6.86 5.29 7.72
CA SER A 12 -5.96 6.45 7.78
C SER A 12 -6.62 7.58 8.58
N SER A 13 -6.15 7.82 9.80
CA SER A 13 -6.57 9.00 10.58
C SER A 13 -5.83 10.27 10.12
N ALA A 14 -6.33 11.44 10.53
CA ALA A 14 -5.75 12.74 10.19
C ALA A 14 -4.30 12.95 10.68
N ASN A 15 -3.73 12.01 11.43
CA ASN A 15 -2.34 12.04 11.89
C ASN A 15 -1.32 11.65 10.80
N GLY A 16 -1.78 11.48 9.56
CA GLY A 16 -0.90 11.37 8.41
C GLY A 16 -0.01 10.14 8.49
N ASN A 17 -0.56 8.94 8.60
CA ASN A 17 0.15 7.69 8.32
C ASN A 17 -0.65 6.91 7.27
N CYS A 18 -0.91 7.59 6.15
CA CYS A 18 -1.82 7.12 5.13
C CYS A 18 -1.06 6.31 4.08
N VAL A 19 -1.51 5.08 3.83
CA VAL A 19 -1.05 4.26 2.71
C VAL A 19 -2.10 4.25 1.61
N GLU A 20 -1.65 4.17 0.37
CA GLU A 20 -2.48 4.03 -0.82
C GLU A 20 -2.17 2.73 -1.54
N LEU A 21 -3.22 2.09 -2.07
CA LEU A 21 -3.15 0.86 -2.85
C LEU A 21 -3.74 1.08 -4.23
N THR A 22 -3.26 0.38 -5.24
CA THR A 22 -3.95 0.32 -6.53
C THR A 22 -5.23 -0.50 -6.43
N THR A 23 -6.24 -0.18 -7.24
CA THR A 23 -7.46 -1.02 -7.37
C THR A 23 -7.15 -2.46 -7.79
N ALA A 24 -6.05 -2.67 -8.50
CA ALA A 24 -5.58 -3.99 -8.92
C ALA A 24 -4.87 -4.78 -7.80
N LEU A 25 -4.62 -4.16 -6.64
CA LEU A 25 -3.94 -4.78 -5.49
C LEU A 25 -2.53 -5.30 -5.84
N ASP A 26 -1.82 -4.58 -6.71
CA ASP A 26 -0.49 -4.92 -7.23
C ASP A 26 0.60 -3.91 -6.85
N ALA A 27 0.24 -2.81 -6.18
CA ALA A 27 1.19 -1.82 -5.69
C ALA A 27 0.70 -1.07 -4.45
N ILE A 28 1.67 -0.69 -3.62
CA ILE A 28 1.51 0.10 -2.38
C ILE A 28 2.39 1.34 -2.49
N ARG A 29 1.91 2.49 -2.00
CA ARG A 29 2.73 3.70 -1.83
C ARG A 29 2.39 4.45 -0.56
N ASP A 30 3.32 5.31 -0.14
CA ASP A 30 3.05 6.32 0.89
C ASP A 30 2.23 7.46 0.26
N SER A 31 1.08 7.79 0.84
CA SER A 31 0.28 8.93 0.37
C SER A 31 1.01 10.27 0.52
N LYS A 32 2.01 10.36 1.40
CA LYS A 32 2.80 11.57 1.63
C LYS A 32 3.79 11.86 0.53
N ASP A 33 4.20 10.84 -0.22
CA ASP A 33 5.14 10.96 -1.33
C ASP A 33 4.56 10.32 -2.61
N PRO A 34 3.55 10.95 -3.26
CA PRO A 34 2.88 10.36 -4.42
C PRO A 34 3.77 10.14 -5.64
N TYR A 35 4.93 10.83 -5.68
CA TYR A 35 5.93 10.75 -6.75
C TYR A 35 7.15 9.93 -6.33
N GLY A 36 7.18 9.45 -5.10
CA GLY A 36 8.20 8.58 -4.56
C GLY A 36 8.09 7.14 -5.08
N PRO A 37 8.96 6.25 -4.57
CA PRO A 37 8.96 4.85 -4.95
C PRO A 37 7.67 4.14 -4.51
N THR A 38 7.22 3.20 -5.33
CA THR A 38 6.11 2.30 -5.01
C THR A 38 6.66 0.90 -4.74
N LEU A 39 6.01 0.18 -3.82
CA LEU A 39 6.25 -1.24 -3.60
C LEU A 39 5.33 -2.03 -4.52
N SER A 40 5.87 -2.65 -5.57
CA SER A 40 5.10 -3.54 -6.45
C SER A 40 5.10 -4.96 -5.88
N VAL A 41 3.90 -5.46 -5.56
CA VAL A 41 3.69 -6.72 -4.85
C VAL A 41 2.24 -7.13 -4.95
N ASP A 42 1.96 -8.44 -4.96
CA ASP A 42 0.61 -8.94 -4.69
C ASP A 42 0.22 -8.61 -3.23
N VAL A 43 -0.63 -7.60 -3.07
CA VAL A 43 -0.96 -7.02 -1.76
C VAL A 43 -1.58 -8.06 -0.83
N SER A 44 -2.39 -8.97 -1.36
CA SER A 44 -3.04 -10.03 -0.58
C SER A 44 -2.02 -10.99 0.04
N THR A 45 -1.08 -11.46 -0.78
CA THR A 45 0.01 -12.35 -0.35
C THR A 45 0.94 -11.64 0.63
N PHE A 46 1.24 -10.37 0.38
CA PHE A 46 2.06 -9.56 1.26
C PHE A 46 1.45 -9.44 2.65
N VAL A 47 0.17 -9.07 2.75
CA VAL A 47 -0.55 -8.96 4.03
C VAL A 47 -0.58 -10.30 4.76
N CYS A 48 -0.83 -11.41 4.04
CA CYS A 48 -0.81 -12.75 4.61
C CYS A 48 0.57 -13.10 5.20
N ALA A 49 1.65 -12.78 4.48
CA ALA A 49 3.02 -13.00 4.95
C ALA A 49 3.36 -12.17 6.19
N VAL A 50 2.94 -10.90 6.23
CA VAL A 50 3.10 -10.02 7.40
C VAL A 50 2.33 -10.57 8.60
N GLN A 51 1.07 -10.98 8.42
CA GLN A 51 0.25 -11.55 9.50
C GLN A 51 0.81 -12.85 10.06
N GLN A 52 1.56 -13.61 9.25
CA GLN A 52 2.27 -14.82 9.67
C GLN A 52 3.60 -14.53 10.38
N GLY A 53 3.97 -13.26 10.57
CA GLY A 53 5.22 -12.86 11.22
C GLY A 53 6.46 -13.16 10.37
N ARG A 54 6.33 -13.33 9.04
CA ARG A 54 7.46 -13.71 8.17
C ARG A 54 8.57 -12.66 8.10
N PHE A 55 8.32 -11.46 8.59
CA PHE A 55 9.26 -10.33 8.59
C PHE A 55 9.65 -9.88 10.00
N ASP A 56 9.20 -10.59 11.03
CA ASP A 56 9.60 -10.32 12.41
C ASP A 56 10.95 -11.03 12.65
N CYS A 57 11.98 -10.25 13.00
CA CYS A 57 13.33 -10.73 13.30
C CYS A 57 13.44 -11.29 14.72
#